data_AF-A0A7X7Z7R6-F1
#
_entry.id   AF-A0A7X7Z7R6-F1
#
_cell.length_a   1.000
_cell.length_b   1.000
_cell.length_c   1.000
_cell.angle_alpha   90.00
_cell.angle_beta   90.00
_cell.angle_gamma   90.00
#
_symmetry.space_group_name_H-M   'P 1'
#
loop_
_entity.id
_entity.type
_entity.pdbx_description
1 polymer ?
#
loop_
_entity_poly.entity_id
_entity_poly.type
_entity_poly.pdbx_seq_one_letter_code
_entity_poly.pdbx_strand_id
1 'polypeptide(L)'
;YCLYVLASLFGKSFFLTHPLFAFADLKIVKEIEETGSFRIENAFSDADSKKKYRTGVLVYFLRLAFLAAVSFIFLVPAFLLAYVGLGFDTTNPDSGGTAVAAVILLVLGSIGALVFSALILIYFAPAIYLLREDENLGISDILKQCNSAMKQGTMKLFGIFLLHFLFYLAALLLVFFLTVICKIIAELISAPIFLYLCFVILVLSLVLLFPAIYLSFNVASVSLIKDAVEVTKKQGATVAGGN
;
A
#
# COMPACT_ATOMS: atom_id res chain seq x y z
N TYR A 1 15.11 -2.72 -14.45
CA TYR A 1 14.12 -3.07 -13.40
C TYR A 1 14.29 -2.26 -12.12
N CYS A 2 15.44 -2.26 -11.45
CA CYS A 2 15.64 -1.47 -10.20
C CYS A 2 15.32 0.02 -10.38
N LEU A 3 15.80 0.65 -11.46
CA LEU A 3 15.49 2.04 -11.78
C LEU A 3 13.97 2.29 -11.96
N TYR A 4 13.25 1.37 -12.61
CA TYR A 4 11.80 1.45 -12.74
C TYR A 4 11.10 1.34 -11.38
N VAL A 5 11.51 0.38 -10.54
CA VAL A 5 10.90 0.19 -9.22
C VAL A 5 11.13 1.41 -8.34
N LEU A 6 12.34 1.99 -8.35
CA LEU A 6 12.62 3.24 -7.65
C LEU A 6 11.77 4.39 -8.22
N ALA A 7 11.74 4.56 -9.55
CA ALA A 7 10.91 5.57 -10.20
C ALA A 7 9.42 5.38 -9.90
N SER A 8 8.93 4.15 -9.79
CA SER A 8 7.55 3.81 -9.44
C SER A 8 7.25 4.12 -7.97
N LEU A 9 8.16 3.83 -7.05
CA LEU A 9 8.03 4.21 -5.64
C LEU A 9 7.96 5.73 -5.46
N PHE A 10 8.93 6.46 -6.02
CA PHE A 10 8.93 7.93 -5.98
C PHE A 10 7.74 8.50 -6.76
N GLY A 11 7.41 7.92 -7.90
CA GLY A 11 6.28 8.33 -8.72
C GLY A 11 4.93 8.16 -8.04
N LYS A 12 4.77 7.12 -7.21
CA LYS A 12 3.56 6.89 -6.42
C LYS A 12 3.48 7.73 -5.16
N SER A 13 4.60 8.28 -4.66
CA SER A 13 4.56 9.21 -3.53
C SER A 13 4.04 10.60 -3.94
N PHE A 14 4.14 10.96 -5.22
CA PHE A 14 3.55 12.19 -5.76
C PHE A 14 2.14 11.95 -6.31
N PHE A 15 1.19 12.78 -5.84
CA PHE A 15 -0.24 12.62 -6.11
C PHE A 15 -0.60 12.60 -7.60
N LEU A 16 0.05 13.45 -8.40
CA LEU A 16 -0.24 13.59 -9.84
C LEU A 16 0.34 12.43 -10.67
N THR A 17 1.49 11.89 -10.26
CA THR A 17 2.14 10.80 -11.00
C THR A 17 1.66 9.42 -10.55
N HIS A 18 1.02 9.31 -9.38
CA HIS A 18 0.53 8.02 -8.88
C HIS A 18 -0.33 7.25 -9.89
N PRO A 19 -1.37 7.83 -10.53
CA PRO A 19 -2.18 7.08 -11.51
C PRO A 19 -1.37 6.62 -12.71
N LEU A 20 -0.40 7.42 -13.17
CA LEU A 20 0.47 7.09 -14.30
C LEU A 20 1.30 5.84 -14.01
N PHE A 21 1.92 5.77 -12.83
CA PHE A 21 2.67 4.58 -12.40
C PHE A 21 1.77 3.39 -12.07
N ALA A 22 0.53 3.62 -11.62
CA ALA A 22 -0.43 2.55 -11.38
C ALA A 22 -0.91 1.89 -12.69
N PHE A 23 -1.15 2.68 -13.75
CA PHE A 23 -1.44 2.13 -15.08
C PHE A 23 -0.24 1.39 -15.67
N ALA A 24 0.97 1.92 -15.48
CA ALA A 24 2.19 1.26 -15.91
C ALA A 24 2.38 -0.11 -15.24
N ASP A 25 2.15 -0.21 -13.93
CA ASP A 25 2.23 -1.49 -13.21
C ASP A 25 1.21 -2.51 -13.73
N LEU A 26 -0.03 -2.10 -14.02
CA LEU A 26 -1.01 -3.00 -14.62
C LEU A 26 -0.56 -3.53 -15.98
N LYS A 27 0.08 -2.69 -16.79
CA LYS A 27 0.59 -3.08 -18.09
C LYS A 27 1.75 -4.06 -17.96
N ILE A 28 2.67 -3.79 -17.05
CA ILE A 28 3.78 -4.69 -16.73
C ILE A 28 3.26 -6.07 -16.34
N VAL A 29 2.29 -6.13 -15.43
CA VAL A 29 1.72 -7.41 -15.00
C VAL A 29 1.09 -8.14 -16.19
N LYS A 30 0.31 -7.44 -17.03
CA LYS A 30 -0.32 -8.05 -18.20
C LYS A 30 0.71 -8.61 -19.20
N GLU A 31 1.76 -7.86 -19.52
CA GLU A 31 2.81 -8.32 -20.44
C GLU A 31 3.59 -9.52 -19.87
N ILE A 32 3.85 -9.55 -18.56
CA ILE A 32 4.48 -10.68 -17.87
C ILE A 32 3.58 -11.91 -17.90
N GLU A 33 2.28 -11.76 -17.63
CA GLU A 33 1.30 -12.87 -17.70
C GLU A 33 1.16 -13.43 -19.13
N GLU A 34 1.15 -12.57 -20.15
CA GLU A 34 0.89 -12.98 -21.54
C GLU A 34 2.13 -13.48 -22.28
N THR A 35 3.31 -12.89 -22.04
CA THR A 35 4.52 -13.13 -22.85
C THR A 35 5.72 -13.63 -22.04
N GLY A 36 5.60 -13.69 -20.71
CA GLY A 36 6.71 -14.07 -19.81
C GLY A 36 7.87 -13.08 -19.77
N SER A 37 7.75 -11.94 -20.46
CA SER A 37 8.78 -10.90 -20.51
C SER A 37 8.14 -9.51 -20.58
N PHE A 38 8.89 -8.48 -20.21
CA PHE A 38 8.41 -7.11 -20.24
C PHE A 38 9.51 -6.16 -20.75
N ARG A 39 9.14 -5.17 -21.56
CA ARG A 39 10.04 -4.10 -21.99
C ARG A 39 9.63 -2.76 -21.37
N ILE A 40 10.52 -2.17 -20.58
CA ILE A 40 10.28 -0.92 -19.82
C ILE A 40 9.83 0.24 -20.72
N GLU A 41 10.31 0.29 -21.96
CA GLU A 41 9.93 1.28 -22.97
C GLU A 41 8.41 1.36 -23.19
N ASN A 42 7.70 0.24 -23.03
CA ASN A 42 6.28 0.16 -23.25
C ASN A 42 5.44 0.47 -22.00
N ALA A 43 6.07 0.67 -20.83
CA ALA A 43 5.36 0.78 -19.54
C ALA A 43 4.25 1.84 -19.55
N PHE A 44 4.48 2.97 -20.22
CA PHE A 44 3.62 4.15 -20.11
C PHE A 44 2.66 4.37 -21.28
N SER A 45 2.69 3.54 -22.33
CA SER A 45 1.83 3.80 -23.51
C SER A 45 0.33 3.69 -23.22
N ASP A 46 -0.08 2.98 -22.17
CA ASP A 46 -1.50 2.89 -21.75
C ASP A 46 -1.96 4.15 -20.99
N ALA A 47 -1.04 5.01 -20.56
CA ALA A 47 -1.34 6.26 -19.88
C ALA A 47 -1.61 7.44 -20.84
N ASP A 48 -1.57 7.21 -22.15
CA ASP A 48 -1.72 8.27 -23.17
C ASP A 48 -3.14 8.85 -23.26
N SER A 49 -4.17 8.14 -22.76
CA SER A 49 -5.51 8.71 -22.68
C SER A 49 -5.61 9.75 -21.55
N LYS A 50 -5.80 11.02 -21.96
CA LYS A 50 -6.08 12.14 -21.05
C LYS A 50 -7.28 11.90 -20.14
N LYS A 51 -8.33 11.24 -20.64
CA LYS A 51 -9.55 10.97 -19.86
C LYS A 51 -9.31 9.87 -18.83
N LYS A 52 -8.65 8.76 -19.19
CA LYS A 52 -8.23 7.72 -18.22
C LYS A 52 -7.38 8.30 -17.10
N TYR A 53 -6.38 9.10 -17.47
CA TYR A 53 -5.51 9.77 -16.50
C TYR A 53 -6.30 10.69 -15.56
N ARG A 54 -7.16 11.57 -16.09
CA ARG A 54 -7.98 12.50 -15.28
C ARG A 54 -8.90 11.75 -14.31
N THR A 55 -9.57 10.70 -14.76
CA THR A 55 -10.45 9.92 -13.89
C THR A 55 -9.64 9.15 -12.85
N GLY A 56 -8.46 8.62 -13.20
CA GLY A 56 -7.54 7.98 -12.26
C GLY A 56 -7.04 8.93 -11.17
N VAL A 57 -6.69 10.18 -11.52
CA VAL A 57 -6.33 11.24 -10.56
C VAL A 57 -7.50 11.52 -9.61
N LEU A 58 -8.72 11.64 -10.12
CA LEU A 58 -9.90 11.94 -9.29
C LEU A 58 -10.23 10.79 -8.33
N VAL A 59 -10.17 9.54 -8.79
CA VAL A 59 -10.33 8.35 -7.93
C VAL A 59 -9.24 8.31 -6.85
N TYR A 60 -8.01 8.69 -7.18
CA TYR A 60 -6.93 8.76 -6.22
C TYR A 60 -7.17 9.86 -5.15
N PHE A 61 -7.63 11.05 -5.54
CA PHE A 61 -8.04 12.08 -4.58
C PHE A 61 -9.20 11.63 -3.69
N LEU A 62 -10.17 10.90 -4.26
CA LEU A 62 -11.27 10.35 -3.48
C LEU A 62 -10.75 9.35 -2.45
N ARG A 63 -9.85 8.45 -2.84
CA ARG A 63 -9.18 7.52 -1.92
C ARG A 63 -8.46 8.26 -0.80
N LEU A 64 -7.70 9.32 -1.11
CA LEU A 64 -7.02 10.14 -0.10
C LEU A 64 -8.01 10.84 0.84
N ALA A 65 -9.11 11.36 0.32
CA ALA A 65 -10.16 11.98 1.13
C ALA A 65 -10.77 10.99 2.13
N PHE A 66 -11.04 9.74 1.71
CA PHE A 66 -11.50 8.68 2.60
C PHE A 66 -10.46 8.31 3.67
N LEU A 67 -9.17 8.20 3.29
CA LEU A 67 -8.08 7.92 4.24
C LEU A 67 -7.93 9.06 5.27
N ALA A 68 -8.01 10.31 4.83
CA ALA A 68 -7.96 11.48 5.70
C ALA A 68 -9.17 11.51 6.65
N ALA A 69 -10.38 11.22 6.14
CA ALA A 69 -11.60 11.17 6.95
C ALA A 69 -11.52 10.09 8.03
N VAL A 70 -11.06 8.88 7.69
CA VAL A 70 -10.84 7.81 8.68
C VAL A 70 -9.79 8.21 9.70
N SER A 71 -8.66 8.74 9.25
CA SER A 71 -7.61 9.21 10.16
C SER A 71 -8.14 10.27 11.13
N PHE A 72 -8.97 11.19 10.64
CA PHE A 72 -9.60 12.21 11.45
C PHE A 72 -10.56 11.62 12.50
N ILE A 73 -11.43 10.69 12.09
CA ILE A 73 -12.43 10.05 12.97
C ILE A 73 -11.77 9.26 14.11
N PHE A 74 -10.66 8.58 13.85
CA PHE A 74 -9.99 7.76 14.88
C PHE A 74 -8.96 8.53 15.70
N LEU A 75 -8.13 9.35 15.05
CA LEU A 75 -6.99 9.98 15.73
C LEU A 75 -7.38 11.25 16.47
N VAL A 76 -8.30 12.07 15.94
CA VAL A 76 -8.66 13.34 16.60
C VAL A 76 -9.35 13.12 17.94
N PRO A 77 -10.38 12.25 18.07
CA PRO A 77 -10.96 11.95 19.37
C PRO A 77 -9.96 11.30 20.32
N ALA A 78 -9.12 10.38 19.84
CA ALA A 78 -8.10 9.74 20.66
C ALA A 78 -7.09 10.77 21.21
N PHE A 79 -6.66 11.71 20.37
CA PHE A 79 -5.75 12.77 20.75
C PHE A 79 -6.40 13.77 21.71
N LEU A 80 -7.66 14.16 21.47
CA LEU A 80 -8.41 15.04 22.37
C LEU A 80 -8.61 14.41 23.75
N LEU A 81 -9.01 13.14 23.81
CA LEU A 81 -9.19 12.42 25.07
C LEU A 81 -7.86 12.25 25.81
N ALA A 82 -6.78 11.96 25.09
CA ALA A 82 -5.43 11.88 25.66
C ALA A 82 -4.99 13.24 26.23
N TYR A 83 -5.21 14.33 25.48
CA TYR A 83 -4.85 15.68 25.92
C TYR A 83 -5.64 16.11 27.16
N VAL A 84 -6.94 15.83 27.19
CA VAL A 84 -7.80 16.07 28.36
C VAL A 84 -7.31 15.26 29.57
N GLY A 85 -6.98 13.98 29.38
CA GLY A 85 -6.43 13.12 30.42
C GLY A 85 -5.13 13.65 31.01
N LEU A 86 -4.21 14.11 30.15
CA LEU A 86 -2.95 14.73 30.58
C LEU A 86 -3.18 16.07 31.30
N GLY A 87 -4.15 16.86 30.87
CA GLY A 87 -4.56 18.09 31.56
C GLY A 87 -5.00 17.84 33.00
N PHE A 88 -5.78 16.78 33.24
CA PHE A 88 -6.18 16.39 34.59
C PHE A 88 -5.01 15.90 35.45
N ASP A 89 -4.04 15.19 34.86
CA ASP A 89 -2.84 14.70 35.58
C ASP A 89 -1.99 15.87 36.11
N THR A 90 -1.85 16.95 35.34
CA THR A 90 -1.11 18.15 35.78
C THR A 90 -1.73 18.85 36.99
N THR A 91 -3.03 18.63 37.24
CA THR A 91 -3.72 19.17 38.42
C THR A 91 -3.71 18.23 39.62
N ASN A 92 -3.34 16.94 39.42
CA ASN A 92 -3.29 15.94 40.49
C ASN A 92 -2.22 14.86 40.19
N PRO A 93 -0.92 15.19 40.38
CA PRO A 93 0.21 14.42 39.85
C PRO A 93 0.42 13.05 40.50
N ASP A 94 -0.26 12.74 41.60
CA ASP A 94 -0.22 11.42 42.25
C ASP A 94 -1.07 10.36 41.52
N SER A 95 -1.83 10.77 40.50
CA SER A 95 -2.79 9.92 39.78
C SER A 95 -2.25 9.40 38.44
N GLY A 96 -1.07 8.78 38.42
CA GLY A 96 -0.42 8.23 37.21
C GLY A 96 -1.27 7.26 36.36
N GLY A 97 -2.48 6.89 36.77
CA GLY A 97 -3.47 6.18 35.97
C GLY A 97 -4.05 6.99 34.79
N THR A 98 -4.06 8.32 34.84
CA THR A 98 -4.60 9.17 33.75
C THR A 98 -3.69 9.20 32.52
N ALA A 99 -2.36 9.28 32.73
CA ALA A 99 -1.37 9.15 31.66
C ALA A 99 -1.40 7.76 30.99
N VAL A 100 -1.55 6.68 31.77
CA VAL A 100 -1.68 5.31 31.22
C VAL A 100 -2.94 5.17 30.38
N ALA A 101 -4.07 5.71 30.82
CA ALA A 101 -5.32 5.71 30.05
C ALA A 101 -5.19 6.49 28.73
N ALA A 102 -4.51 7.65 28.74
CA ALA A 102 -4.24 8.45 27.54
C ALA A 102 -3.40 7.67 26.51
N VAL A 103 -2.36 6.95 26.96
CA VAL A 103 -1.54 6.09 26.09
C VAL A 103 -2.37 4.96 25.49
N ILE A 104 -3.20 4.28 26.28
CA ILE A 104 -4.06 3.20 25.80
C ILE A 104 -5.03 3.70 24.72
N LEU A 105 -5.66 4.87 24.92
CA LEU A 105 -6.59 5.46 23.95
C LEU A 105 -5.89 5.84 22.65
N LEU A 106 -4.68 6.41 22.72
CA LEU A 106 -3.87 6.71 21.53
C LEU A 106 -3.50 5.45 20.76
N VAL A 107 -3.11 4.36 21.45
CA VAL A 107 -2.81 3.07 20.84
C VAL A 107 -4.04 2.49 20.16
N LEU A 108 -5.18 2.45 20.83
CA LEU A 108 -6.44 1.95 20.26
C LEU A 108 -6.89 2.77 19.04
N GLY A 109 -6.82 4.11 19.13
CA GLY A 109 -7.13 5.01 18.02
C GLY A 109 -6.20 4.79 16.83
N SER A 110 -4.91 4.58 17.08
CA SER A 110 -3.91 4.28 16.04
C SER A 110 -4.17 2.94 15.36
N ILE A 111 -4.47 1.89 16.13
CA ILE A 111 -4.83 0.57 15.59
C ILE A 111 -6.11 0.67 14.74
N GLY A 112 -7.14 1.37 15.23
CA GLY A 112 -8.37 1.62 14.48
C GLY A 112 -8.10 2.34 13.16
N ALA A 113 -7.33 3.43 13.18
CA ALA A 113 -6.95 4.17 11.99
C ALA A 113 -6.19 3.28 10.98
N LEU A 114 -5.26 2.43 11.44
CA LEU A 114 -4.49 1.52 10.59
C LEU A 114 -5.38 0.47 9.92
N VAL A 115 -6.24 -0.19 10.69
CA VAL A 115 -7.15 -1.25 10.16
C VAL A 115 -8.10 -0.66 9.13
N PHE A 116 -8.76 0.46 9.43
CA PHE A 116 -9.68 1.09 8.48
C PHE A 116 -8.97 1.67 7.27
N SER A 117 -7.74 2.20 7.44
CA SER A 117 -6.92 2.61 6.31
C SER A 117 -6.65 1.43 5.38
N ALA A 118 -6.21 0.29 5.92
CA ALA A 118 -5.97 -0.92 5.13
C ALA A 118 -7.23 -1.37 4.36
N LEU A 119 -8.40 -1.35 5.00
CA LEU A 119 -9.68 -1.66 4.35
C LEU A 119 -10.00 -0.70 3.20
N ILE A 120 -9.76 0.61 3.36
CA ILE A 120 -9.94 1.59 2.28
C ILE A 120 -8.97 1.32 1.13
N LEU A 121 -7.69 1.01 1.42
CA LEU A 121 -6.71 0.68 0.38
C LEU A 121 -7.16 -0.53 -0.44
N ILE A 122 -7.72 -1.55 0.22
CA ILE A 122 -8.23 -2.76 -0.42
C ILE A 122 -9.51 -2.47 -1.21
N TYR A 123 -10.45 -1.72 -0.62
CA TYR A 123 -11.70 -1.34 -1.28
C TYR A 123 -11.46 -0.63 -2.61
N PHE A 124 -10.51 0.32 -2.64
CA PHE A 124 -10.16 1.06 -3.85
C PHE A 124 -9.17 0.34 -4.77
N ALA A 125 -8.65 -0.83 -4.39
CA ALA A 125 -7.64 -1.55 -5.18
C ALA A 125 -8.08 -1.86 -6.63
N PRO A 126 -9.35 -2.26 -6.90
CA PRO A 126 -9.78 -2.56 -8.27
C PRO A 126 -9.93 -1.33 -9.18
N ALA A 127 -9.95 -0.12 -8.63
CA ALA A 127 -10.43 1.05 -9.35
C ALA A 127 -9.57 1.40 -10.59
N ILE A 128 -8.24 1.31 -10.46
CA ILE A 128 -7.33 1.56 -11.60
C ILE A 128 -7.44 0.45 -12.65
N TYR A 129 -7.67 -0.79 -12.23
CA TYR A 129 -7.90 -1.91 -13.16
C TYR A 129 -9.17 -1.73 -13.97
N LEU A 130 -10.28 -1.36 -13.31
CA LEU A 130 -11.56 -1.07 -13.97
C LEU A 130 -11.46 0.08 -14.98
N LEU A 131 -10.74 1.15 -14.61
CA LEU A 131 -10.47 2.30 -15.49
C LEU A 131 -9.63 1.94 -16.72
N ARG A 132 -8.76 0.94 -16.60
CA ARG A 132 -7.95 0.47 -17.73
C ARG A 132 -8.82 -0.25 -18.75
N GLU A 133 -9.71 -1.12 -18.27
CA GLU A 133 -10.63 -1.95 -19.07
C GLU A 133 -11.71 -1.13 -19.76
N ASP A 134 -12.31 -0.14 -19.07
CA ASP A 134 -13.34 0.72 -19.65
C ASP A 134 -13.14 2.19 -19.24
N GLU A 135 -12.77 3.00 -20.23
CA GLU A 135 -12.52 4.44 -20.09
C GLU A 135 -13.79 5.27 -19.85
N ASN A 136 -14.95 4.72 -20.17
CA ASN A 136 -16.22 5.42 -20.09
C ASN A 136 -16.92 5.24 -18.74
N LEU A 137 -16.35 4.43 -17.84
CA LEU A 137 -16.90 4.24 -16.50
C LEU A 137 -16.88 5.56 -15.70
N GLY A 138 -18.06 5.96 -15.24
CA GLY A 138 -18.20 7.03 -14.27
C GLY A 138 -17.66 6.63 -12.89
N ILE A 139 -17.26 7.61 -12.08
CA ILE A 139 -16.72 7.37 -10.73
C ILE A 139 -17.70 6.57 -9.85
N SER A 140 -19.01 6.87 -9.95
CA SER A 140 -20.05 6.12 -9.25
C SER A 140 -20.02 4.63 -9.61
N ASP A 141 -19.88 4.30 -10.89
CA ASP A 141 -19.90 2.91 -11.35
C ASP A 141 -18.60 2.19 -10.97
N ILE A 142 -17.47 2.90 -10.98
CA ILE A 142 -16.19 2.39 -10.46
C ILE A 142 -16.35 2.03 -8.99
N LEU A 143 -16.91 2.90 -8.16
CA LEU A 143 -17.11 2.63 -6.73
C LEU A 143 -18.04 1.44 -6.50
N LYS A 144 -19.15 1.34 -7.25
CA LYS A 144 -20.07 0.21 -7.16
C LYS A 144 -19.39 -1.12 -7.54
N GLN A 145 -18.62 -1.12 -8.62
CA GLN A 145 -17.90 -2.30 -9.07
C GLN A 145 -16.76 -2.68 -8.11
N CYS A 146 -16.04 -1.70 -7.54
CA CYS A 146 -15.08 -1.91 -6.46
C CYS A 146 -15.72 -2.61 -5.27
N ASN A 147 -16.87 -2.11 -4.78
CA ASN A 147 -17.60 -2.74 -3.68
C ASN A 147 -17.97 -4.19 -4.01
N SER A 148 -18.51 -4.43 -5.20
CA SER A 148 -18.93 -5.77 -5.61
C SER A 148 -17.76 -6.74 -5.74
N ALA A 149 -16.66 -6.33 -6.39
CA ALA A 149 -15.47 -7.14 -6.53
C ALA A 149 -14.82 -7.45 -5.16
N MET A 150 -14.78 -6.46 -4.26
CA MET A 150 -14.13 -6.63 -2.96
C MET A 150 -14.97 -7.45 -1.98
N LYS A 151 -16.30 -7.56 -2.12
CA LYS A 151 -17.09 -8.50 -1.30
C LYS A 151 -16.58 -9.94 -1.36
N GLN A 152 -16.02 -10.36 -2.50
CA GLN A 152 -15.48 -11.71 -2.70
C GLN A 152 -13.95 -11.77 -2.54
N GLY A 153 -13.25 -10.67 -2.80
CA GLY A 153 -11.78 -10.60 -2.81
C GLY A 153 -11.11 -10.04 -1.55
N THR A 154 -11.84 -9.37 -0.64
CA THR A 154 -11.23 -8.57 0.45
C THR A 154 -10.26 -9.38 1.31
N MET A 155 -10.66 -10.55 1.80
CA MET A 155 -9.82 -11.35 2.70
C MET A 155 -8.56 -11.89 2.01
N LYS A 156 -8.66 -12.26 0.73
CA LYS A 156 -7.50 -12.72 -0.05
C LYS A 156 -6.52 -11.58 -0.29
N LEU A 157 -7.00 -10.40 -0.72
CA LEU A 157 -6.15 -9.22 -0.87
C LEU A 157 -5.52 -8.80 0.46
N PHE A 158 -6.30 -8.82 1.55
CA PHE A 158 -5.79 -8.51 2.89
C PHE A 158 -4.66 -9.48 3.30
N GLY A 159 -4.82 -10.78 3.03
CA GLY A 159 -3.77 -11.77 3.27
C GLY A 159 -2.48 -11.50 2.50
N ILE A 160 -2.58 -11.12 1.22
CA ILE A 160 -1.41 -10.72 0.43
C ILE A 160 -0.76 -9.45 1.00
N PHE A 161 -1.56 -8.43 1.34
CA PHE A 161 -1.05 -7.21 1.97
C PHE A 161 -0.35 -7.50 3.29
N LEU A 162 -0.92 -8.33 4.15
CA LEU A 162 -0.35 -8.73 5.43
C LEU A 162 0.96 -9.49 5.26
N LEU A 163 1.01 -10.45 4.33
CA LEU A 163 2.23 -11.21 4.03
C LEU A 163 3.36 -10.26 3.58
N HIS A 164 3.06 -9.31 2.71
CA HIS A 164 4.04 -8.33 2.23
C HIS A 164 4.50 -7.38 3.32
N PHE A 165 3.58 -6.95 4.18
CA PHE A 165 3.92 -6.17 5.36
C PHE A 165 4.85 -6.95 6.30
N LEU A 166 4.60 -8.24 6.53
CA LEU A 166 5.47 -9.09 7.34
C LEU A 166 6.86 -9.29 6.70
N PHE A 167 6.94 -9.47 5.38
CA PHE A 167 8.22 -9.52 4.67
C PHE A 167 9.00 -8.21 4.81
N TYR A 168 8.33 -7.07 4.66
CA TYR A 168 8.95 -5.75 4.84
C TYR A 168 9.44 -5.55 6.27
N LEU A 169 8.62 -5.91 7.27
CA LEU A 169 8.99 -5.85 8.68
C LEU A 169 10.19 -6.76 8.99
N ALA A 170 10.20 -7.99 8.46
CA ALA A 170 11.32 -8.91 8.62
C ALA A 170 12.61 -8.36 7.99
N ALA A 171 12.52 -7.73 6.82
CA ALA A 171 13.67 -7.08 6.17
C ALA A 171 14.20 -5.90 7.01
N LEU A 172 13.32 -5.05 7.55
CA LEU A 172 13.72 -3.95 8.43
C LEU A 172 14.37 -4.46 9.72
N LEU A 173 13.81 -5.50 10.34
CA LEU A 173 14.38 -6.13 11.52
C LEU A 173 15.75 -6.74 11.21
N LEU A 174 15.90 -7.41 10.06
CA LEU A 174 17.18 -7.94 9.61
C LEU A 174 18.24 -6.84 9.47
N VAL A 175 17.89 -5.71 8.84
CA VAL A 175 18.78 -4.54 8.72
C VAL A 175 19.15 -3.99 10.09
N PHE A 176 18.18 -3.88 11.00
CA PHE A 176 18.41 -3.43 12.37
C PHE A 176 19.37 -4.36 13.12
N PHE A 177 19.11 -5.67 13.12
CA PHE A 177 19.98 -6.66 13.75
C PHE A 177 21.39 -6.66 13.15
N LEU A 178 21.51 -6.59 11.83
CA LEU A 178 22.81 -6.49 11.15
C LEU A 178 23.56 -5.22 11.56
N THR A 179 22.87 -4.09 11.68
CA THR A 179 23.47 -2.82 12.11
C THR A 179 23.99 -2.92 13.55
N VAL A 180 23.21 -3.52 14.46
CA VAL A 180 23.63 -3.75 15.86
C VAL A 180 24.84 -4.68 15.93
N ILE A 181 24.81 -5.80 15.21
CA ILE A 181 25.93 -6.75 15.14
C ILE A 181 27.18 -6.07 14.58
N CYS A 182 27.03 -5.31 13.49
CA CYS A 182 28.13 -4.54 12.90
C CYS A 182 28.71 -3.57 13.91
N LYS A 183 27.89 -2.85 14.69
CA LYS A 183 28.38 -1.94 15.73
C LYS A 183 29.18 -2.68 16.81
N ILE A 184 28.70 -3.83 17.28
CA ILE A 184 29.41 -4.65 18.27
C ILE A 184 30.77 -5.14 17.72
N ILE A 185 30.78 -5.60 16.47
CA ILE A 185 32.01 -6.06 15.79
C ILE A 185 32.98 -4.88 15.54
N ALA A 186 32.46 -3.69 15.23
CA ALA A 186 33.23 -2.47 15.03
C ALA A 186 34.05 -2.12 16.28
N GLU A 187 33.40 -2.17 17.44
CA GLU A 187 33.99 -1.92 18.74
C GLU A 187 35.03 -3.00 19.09
N LEU A 188 34.87 -4.23 18.61
CA LEU A 188 35.76 -5.35 18.91
C LEU A 188 37.00 -5.43 18.01
N ILE A 189 36.85 -5.19 16.71
CA ILE A 189 37.90 -5.48 15.70
C ILE A 189 38.64 -4.22 15.24
N SER A 190 38.15 -3.01 15.55
CA SER A 190 38.75 -1.74 15.09
C SER A 190 39.00 -1.69 13.57
N ALA A 191 38.25 -2.47 12.79
CA ALA A 191 38.44 -2.63 11.35
C ALA A 191 37.29 -1.97 10.57
N PRO A 192 37.36 -0.65 10.32
CA PRO A 192 36.29 0.09 9.63
C PRO A 192 36.02 -0.42 8.20
N ILE A 193 37.02 -1.03 7.55
CA ILE A 193 36.91 -1.57 6.19
C ILE A 193 35.94 -2.76 6.13
N PHE A 194 35.98 -3.66 7.12
CA PHE A 194 35.09 -4.82 7.16
C PHE A 194 33.62 -4.41 7.31
N LEU A 195 33.34 -3.40 8.14
CA LEU A 195 32.00 -2.85 8.34
C LEU A 195 31.46 -2.20 7.06
N TYR A 196 32.31 -1.44 6.38
CA TYR A 196 31.95 -0.81 5.12
C TYR A 196 31.60 -1.87 4.06
N LEU A 197 32.38 -2.96 3.99
CA LEU A 197 32.10 -4.08 3.09
C LEU A 197 30.78 -4.77 3.43
N CYS A 198 30.51 -5.08 4.70
CA CYS A 198 29.24 -5.68 5.13
C CYS A 198 28.04 -4.79 4.82
N PHE A 199 28.16 -3.48 5.06
CA PHE A 199 27.11 -2.51 4.74
C PHE A 199 26.85 -2.43 3.23
N VAL A 200 27.91 -2.39 2.41
CA VAL A 200 27.78 -2.38 0.93
C VAL A 200 27.11 -3.66 0.43
N ILE A 201 27.47 -4.84 0.94
CA ILE A 201 26.83 -6.12 0.59
C ILE A 201 25.36 -6.12 0.98
N LEU A 202 25.03 -5.60 2.17
CA LEU A 202 23.64 -5.48 2.64
C LEU A 202 22.83 -4.56 1.72
N VAL A 203 23.34 -3.37 1.39
CA VAL A 203 22.67 -2.44 0.48
C VAL A 203 22.51 -3.05 -0.91
N LEU A 204 23.53 -3.73 -1.45
CA LEU A 204 23.45 -4.40 -2.74
C LEU A 204 22.42 -5.53 -2.74
N SER A 205 22.38 -6.36 -1.71
CA SER A 205 21.39 -7.45 -1.62
C SER A 205 19.97 -6.91 -1.52
N LEU A 206 19.74 -5.83 -0.75
CA LEU A 206 18.45 -5.14 -0.71
C LEU A 206 18.07 -4.56 -2.07
N VAL A 207 18.99 -3.89 -2.77
CA VAL A 207 18.73 -3.30 -4.09
C VAL A 207 18.42 -4.35 -5.16
N LEU A 208 18.98 -5.57 -5.04
CA LEU A 208 18.73 -6.68 -5.96
C LEU A 208 17.43 -7.43 -5.64
N LEU A 209 17.14 -7.67 -4.35
CA LEU A 209 15.98 -8.45 -3.92
C LEU A 209 14.68 -7.62 -3.92
N PHE A 210 14.76 -6.33 -3.58
CA PHE A 210 13.59 -5.48 -3.43
C PHE A 210 12.73 -5.38 -4.71
N PRO A 211 13.30 -5.19 -5.92
CA PRO A 211 12.53 -5.17 -7.16
C PRO A 211 11.79 -6.48 -7.43
N ALA A 212 12.41 -7.63 -7.12
CA ALA A 212 11.79 -8.93 -7.32
C ALA A 212 10.59 -9.14 -6.38
N ILE A 213 10.75 -8.77 -5.10
CA ILE A 213 9.67 -8.81 -4.10
C ILE A 213 8.53 -7.88 -4.51
N TYR A 214 8.84 -6.64 -4.90
CA TYR A 214 7.86 -5.66 -5.34
C TYR A 214 7.08 -6.12 -6.59
N LEU A 215 7.77 -6.71 -7.57
CA LEU A 215 7.14 -7.20 -8.78
C LEU A 215 6.23 -8.40 -8.48
N SER A 216 6.70 -9.34 -7.65
CA SER A 216 5.91 -10.51 -7.21
C SER A 216 4.62 -10.08 -6.50
N PHE A 217 4.70 -9.08 -5.62
CA PHE A 217 3.53 -8.46 -4.99
C PHE A 217 2.54 -7.92 -6.02
N ASN A 218 3.02 -7.10 -6.95
CA ASN A 218 2.19 -6.44 -7.93
C ASN A 218 1.49 -7.45 -8.82
N VAL A 219 2.20 -8.46 -9.30
CA VAL A 219 1.61 -9.55 -10.12
C VAL A 219 0.52 -10.27 -9.32
N ALA A 220 0.82 -10.72 -8.10
CA ALA A 220 -0.15 -11.45 -7.28
C ALA A 220 -1.38 -10.60 -6.94
N SER A 221 -1.19 -9.32 -6.62
CA SER A 221 -2.28 -8.39 -6.31
C SER A 221 -3.16 -8.14 -7.53
N VAL A 222 -2.58 -7.84 -8.69
CA VAL A 222 -3.32 -7.52 -9.92
C VAL A 222 -4.06 -8.75 -10.44
N SER A 223 -3.43 -9.93 -10.39
CA SER A 223 -4.07 -11.20 -10.77
C SER A 223 -5.32 -11.47 -9.91
N LEU A 224 -5.24 -11.32 -8.58
CA LEU A 224 -6.41 -11.47 -7.71
C LEU A 224 -7.52 -10.42 -7.98
N ILE A 225 -7.13 -9.18 -8.30
CA ILE A 225 -8.08 -8.11 -8.63
C ILE A 225 -8.83 -8.45 -9.92
N LYS A 226 -8.09 -8.90 -10.94
CA LYS A 226 -8.64 -9.35 -12.23
C LYS A 226 -9.65 -10.47 -12.02
N ASP A 227 -9.29 -11.51 -11.28
CA ASP A 227 -10.19 -12.62 -10.95
C ASP A 227 -11.47 -12.14 -10.24
N ALA A 228 -11.34 -11.27 -9.24
CA ALA A 228 -12.47 -10.74 -8.48
C ALA A 228 -13.43 -9.90 -9.36
N VAL A 229 -12.88 -9.12 -10.30
CA VAL A 229 -13.66 -8.33 -11.25
C VAL A 229 -14.35 -9.22 -12.28
N GLU A 230 -13.66 -10.21 -12.83
CA GLU A 230 -14.24 -11.13 -13.82
C GLU A 230 -15.39 -11.97 -13.24
N VAL A 231 -15.26 -12.48 -12.02
CA VAL A 231 -16.34 -13.21 -11.33
C VAL A 231 -17.57 -12.31 -11.14
N THR A 232 -17.35 -11.04 -10.76
CA THR A 232 -18.42 -10.06 -10.60
C THR A 232 -19.15 -9.79 -11.92
N LYS A 233 -18.40 -9.61 -13.03
CA LYS A 233 -18.99 -9.39 -14.36
C LYS A 233 -19.82 -10.60 -14.81
N LYS A 234 -19.34 -11.83 -14.59
CA LYS A 234 -20.05 -13.07 -14.94
C LYS A 234 -21.36 -13.21 -14.18
N GLN A 235 -21.36 -12.90 -12.88
CA GLN A 235 -22.57 -12.92 -12.04
C GLN A 235 -23.60 -11.86 -12.47
N GLY A 236 -23.14 -10.65 -12.85
CA GLY A 236 -24.03 -9.62 -13.39
C GLY A 236 -24.69 -10.03 -14.72
N ALA A 237 -23.96 -10.70 -15.60
CA ALA A 237 -24.47 -11.17 -16.89
C ALA A 237 -25.50 -12.30 -16.75
N THR A 238 -25.34 -13.19 -15.77
CA THR A 238 -26.30 -14.29 -15.53
C THR A 238 -27.64 -13.80 -14.99
N VAL A 239 -27.64 -12.71 -14.20
CA VAL A 239 -28.87 -12.09 -13.69
C VAL A 239 -29.60 -11.30 -14.78
N ALA A 240 -28.87 -10.69 -15.72
CA ALA A 240 -29.45 -9.91 -16.82
C ALA A 240 -30.03 -10.77 -17.96
N GLY A 241 -29.51 -11.99 -18.17
CA GLY A 241 -29.97 -12.91 -19.22
C GLY A 241 -31.11 -13.86 -18.81
N GLY A 242 -31.58 -13.75 -17.56
CA GLY A 242 -32.65 -14.59 -17.00
C GLY A 242 -34.03 -13.93 -16.91
N ASN A 243 -34.21 -12.74 -17.50
CA ASN A 243 -35.48 -12.00 -17.57
C ASN A 243 -36.02 -11.97 -19.00
#